data_AF-A0A352E0J6-F1
#
_entry.id   AF-A0A352E0J6-F1
#
_cell.length_a   1.000
_cell.length_b   1.000
_cell.length_c   1.000
_cell.angle_alpha   90.00
_cell.angle_beta   90.00
_cell.angle_gamma   90.00
#
_symmetry.space_group_name_H-M   'P 1'
#
loop_
_entity.id
_entity.type
_entity.pdbx_description
1 polymer ?
#
loop_
_entity_poly.entity_id
_entity_poly.type
_entity_poly.pdbx_seq_one_letter_code
_entity_poly.pdbx_strand_id
1 'polypeptide(L)'
;MAPINGIAVIVPLPLDEDSASFVETLGAATAGDLLQMTQAFGLRVPITFGCALPGQMAGWKELGGLLAAGDRGKAAGQAFSPGLLATPDDLAALAINASGRFTDIIGELVAEPRAVSRPAANRSMLRLMCRMRTAGVDAITNYLQKAVDFVADSAPPLLAGCYVMATGERGDAGFFGRGFFERLVAVQGELEWTQSRLDRDRRYRRMSAVFLALIGLLALAIAGIVAWRLSF
;
A
#
# COMPACT_ATOMS: atom_id res chain seq x y z
N MET A 1 -19.04 12.84 -1.24
CA MET A 1 -18.24 11.72 -0.70
C MET A 1 -17.01 11.58 -1.57
N ALA A 2 -15.81 11.71 -1.00
CA ALA A 2 -14.58 11.40 -1.72
C ALA A 2 -14.39 9.86 -1.70
N PRO A 3 -14.27 9.19 -2.86
CA PRO A 3 -13.98 7.76 -2.88
C PRO A 3 -12.58 7.49 -2.31
N ILE A 4 -12.43 6.39 -1.57
CA ILE A 4 -11.11 5.86 -1.23
C ILE A 4 -10.57 5.18 -2.46
N ASN A 5 -9.47 5.71 -2.99
CA ASN A 5 -8.84 5.23 -4.21
C ASN A 5 -7.61 4.32 -3.94
N GLY A 6 -7.19 4.20 -2.68
CA GLY A 6 -6.03 3.38 -2.29
C GLY A 6 -5.66 3.62 -0.84
N ILE A 7 -4.84 2.72 -0.29
CA ILE A 7 -4.30 2.83 1.06
C ILE A 7 -2.78 2.95 0.98
N ALA A 8 -2.27 4.02 1.60
CA ALA A 8 -0.86 4.24 1.84
C ALA A 8 -0.54 3.83 3.28
N VAL A 9 0.29 2.80 3.44
CA VAL A 9 0.76 2.36 4.76
C VAL A 9 2.21 2.78 4.92
N ILE A 10 2.48 3.72 5.81
CA ILE A 10 3.85 4.16 6.14
C ILE A 10 4.20 3.57 7.50
N VAL A 11 5.20 2.69 7.54
CA VAL A 11 5.60 2.02 8.77
C VAL A 11 7.04 2.32 9.15
N PRO A 12 7.30 2.68 10.42
CA PRO A 12 8.66 2.74 10.92
C PRO A 12 9.21 1.33 10.99
N LEU A 13 10.29 1.07 10.25
CA LEU A 13 10.97 -0.21 10.25
C LEU A 13 12.32 -0.10 10.95
N PRO A 14 12.39 -0.38 12.26
CA PRO A 14 13.68 -0.52 12.95
C PRO A 14 14.46 -1.69 12.34
N LEU A 15 15.77 -1.54 12.20
CA LEU A 15 16.69 -2.56 11.67
C LEU A 15 17.64 -3.09 12.76
N ASP A 16 17.24 -2.99 14.02
CA ASP A 16 18.03 -3.43 15.17
C ASP A 16 17.71 -4.91 15.50
N GLU A 17 18.65 -5.64 16.09
CA GLU A 17 18.52 -7.10 16.33
C GLU A 17 17.30 -7.47 17.19
N ASP A 18 16.93 -6.62 18.16
CA ASP A 18 15.80 -6.86 19.07
C ASP A 18 14.42 -6.47 18.48
N SER A 19 14.37 -6.01 17.23
CA SER A 19 13.15 -5.45 16.65
C SER A 19 12.19 -6.46 16.03
N ALA A 20 12.56 -7.74 15.94
CA ALA A 20 11.74 -8.76 15.28
C ALA A 20 10.32 -8.89 15.86
N SER A 21 10.20 -8.91 17.19
CA SER A 21 8.89 -8.98 17.88
C SER A 21 8.05 -7.73 17.67
N PHE A 22 8.69 -6.56 17.62
CA PHE A 22 8.05 -5.29 17.30
C PHE A 22 7.51 -5.30 15.86
N VAL A 23 8.32 -5.75 14.91
CA VAL A 23 7.94 -5.84 13.49
C VAL A 23 6.74 -6.79 13.29
N GLU A 24 6.73 -7.94 13.97
CA GLU A 24 5.61 -8.87 13.93
C GLU A 24 4.33 -8.26 14.53
N THR A 25 4.44 -7.61 15.68
CA THR A 25 3.31 -6.92 16.33
C THR A 25 2.76 -5.79 15.44
N LEU A 26 3.64 -5.02 14.81
CA LEU A 26 3.29 -3.94 13.90
C LEU A 26 2.58 -4.46 12.64
N GLY A 27 3.06 -5.59 12.08
CA GLY A 27 2.40 -6.27 10.96
C GLY A 27 1.00 -6.74 11.32
N ALA A 28 0.83 -7.42 12.47
CA ALA A 28 -0.48 -7.89 12.93
C ALA A 28 -1.46 -6.72 13.19
N ALA A 29 -0.99 -5.63 13.79
CA ALA A 29 -1.80 -4.43 13.98
C ALA A 29 -2.23 -3.81 12.64
N THR A 30 -1.31 -3.73 11.68
CA THR A 30 -1.61 -3.23 10.32
C THR A 30 -2.67 -4.10 9.65
N ALA A 31 -2.58 -5.43 9.74
CA ALA A 31 -3.57 -6.33 9.17
C ALA A 31 -4.97 -6.12 9.78
N GLY A 32 -5.05 -5.90 11.09
CA GLY A 32 -6.29 -5.56 11.78
C GLY A 32 -6.92 -4.27 11.25
N ASP A 33 -6.12 -3.21 11.09
CA ASP A 33 -6.57 -1.92 10.56
C ASP A 33 -7.05 -2.05 9.10
N LEU A 34 -6.29 -2.73 8.25
CA LEU A 34 -6.63 -2.96 6.85
C LEU A 34 -7.91 -3.79 6.69
N LEU A 35 -8.09 -4.80 7.53
CA LEU A 35 -9.33 -5.60 7.56
C LEU A 35 -10.51 -4.72 7.96
N GLN A 36 -10.38 -3.92 9.02
CA GLN A 36 -11.44 -3.03 9.50
C GLN A 36 -11.82 -1.99 8.43
N MET A 37 -10.84 -1.38 7.77
CA MET A 37 -11.06 -0.45 6.66
C MET A 37 -11.81 -1.15 5.50
N THR A 38 -11.32 -2.31 5.07
CA THR A 38 -11.94 -3.08 3.97
C THR A 38 -13.39 -3.44 4.28
N GLN A 39 -13.70 -3.86 5.51
CA GLN A 39 -15.06 -4.16 5.95
C GLN A 39 -15.96 -2.92 6.02
N ALA A 40 -15.44 -1.81 6.56
CA ALA A 40 -16.19 -0.56 6.69
C ALA A 40 -16.62 -0.01 5.33
N PHE A 41 -15.71 0.04 4.37
CA PHE A 41 -16.01 0.53 3.02
C PHE A 41 -16.68 -0.53 2.14
N GLY A 42 -16.41 -1.81 2.39
CA GLY A 42 -16.84 -2.91 1.52
C GLY A 42 -16.19 -2.86 0.14
N LEU A 43 -14.98 -2.30 0.09
CA LEU A 43 -14.14 -2.18 -1.09
C LEU A 43 -12.77 -2.74 -0.75
N ARG A 44 -12.24 -3.57 -1.63
CA ARG A 44 -10.82 -3.89 -1.71
C ARG A 44 -10.16 -2.80 -2.54
N VAL A 45 -9.12 -2.21 -1.98
CA VAL A 45 -8.41 -1.09 -2.58
C VAL A 45 -6.92 -1.40 -2.59
N PRO A 46 -6.13 -0.82 -3.51
CA PRO A 46 -4.72 -1.13 -3.65
C PRO A 46 -3.95 -0.59 -2.44
N ILE A 47 -3.07 -1.42 -1.89
CA ILE A 47 -2.31 -1.16 -0.67
C ILE A 47 -0.84 -1.01 -1.05
N THR A 48 -0.29 0.18 -0.82
CA THR A 48 1.13 0.48 -1.06
C THR A 48 1.84 0.65 0.27
N PHE A 49 2.93 -0.07 0.47
CA PHE A 49 3.74 -0.01 1.69
C PHE A 49 4.96 0.89 1.51
N GLY A 50 5.17 1.79 2.48
CA GLY A 50 6.33 2.65 2.63
C GLY A 50 7.06 2.29 3.93
N CYS A 51 8.16 1.55 3.81
CA CYS A 51 9.05 1.21 4.91
C CYS A 51 9.93 2.41 5.23
N ALA A 52 9.54 3.14 6.27
CA ALA A 52 10.27 4.28 6.79
C ALA A 52 11.42 3.81 7.68
N LEU A 53 12.64 3.98 7.19
CA LEU A 53 13.83 3.76 8.00
C LEU A 53 14.10 4.98 8.89
N PRO A 54 14.56 4.78 10.14
CA PRO A 54 14.83 5.89 11.05
C PRO A 54 15.82 6.90 10.44
N GLY A 55 15.41 8.16 10.31
CA GLY A 55 16.25 9.22 9.72
C GLY A 55 17.54 9.52 10.49
N GLN A 56 17.63 9.10 11.75
CA GLN A 56 18.83 9.21 12.58
C GLN A 56 19.87 8.10 12.30
N MET A 57 19.54 7.10 11.48
CA MET A 57 20.52 6.07 11.11
C MET A 57 21.71 6.69 10.35
N ALA A 58 22.92 6.29 10.75
CA ALA A 58 24.14 6.70 10.07
C ALA A 58 24.09 6.31 8.58
N GLY A 59 24.43 7.26 7.70
CA GLY A 59 24.39 7.08 6.24
C GLY A 59 23.31 7.90 5.54
N TRP A 60 22.20 8.24 6.21
CA TRP A 60 21.12 9.03 5.57
C TRP A 60 21.54 10.46 5.22
N LYS A 61 22.24 11.13 6.15
CA LYS A 61 22.72 12.49 5.96
C LYS A 61 23.70 12.57 4.79
N GLU A 62 24.61 11.59 4.73
CA GLU A 62 25.61 11.48 3.68
C GLU A 62 24.98 11.14 2.34
N LEU A 63 24.01 10.22 2.32
CA LEU A 63 23.23 9.85 1.15
C LEU A 63 22.50 11.08 0.58
N GLY A 64 21.81 11.84 1.43
CA GLY A 64 21.15 13.08 1.03
C GLY A 64 22.10 14.13 0.46
N GLY A 65 23.32 14.22 1.00
CA GLY A 65 24.36 15.14 0.54
C GLY A 65 24.99 14.76 -0.80
N LEU A 66 24.86 13.50 -1.24
CA LEU A 66 25.40 13.01 -2.52
C LEU A 66 24.33 12.86 -3.59
N LEU A 67 23.08 12.57 -3.21
CA LEU A 67 21.96 12.50 -4.14
C LEU A 67 21.74 13.83 -4.86
N ALA A 68 21.68 13.78 -6.19
CA ALA A 68 21.22 14.92 -6.99
C ALA A 68 19.77 15.25 -6.62
N ALA A 69 19.39 16.54 -6.73
CA ALA A 69 18.06 17.00 -6.34
C ALA A 69 16.91 16.24 -7.05
N GLY A 70 17.11 15.84 -8.30
CA GLY A 70 16.14 15.03 -9.06
C GLY A 70 16.04 13.58 -8.59
N ASP A 71 17.10 13.01 -8.01
CA ASP A 71 17.14 11.61 -7.59
C ASP A 71 16.52 11.37 -6.22
N ARG A 72 16.45 12.42 -5.39
CA ARG A 72 15.80 12.39 -4.07
C ARG A 72 14.33 11.97 -4.13
N GLY A 73 13.67 12.21 -5.27
CA GLY A 73 12.26 11.85 -5.50
C GLY A 73 12.05 10.49 -6.15
N LYS A 74 13.11 9.80 -6.62
CA LYS A 74 12.97 8.50 -7.29
C LYS A 74 12.39 7.45 -6.34
N ALA A 75 11.73 6.43 -6.86
CA ALA A 75 11.31 5.30 -6.05
C ALA A 75 12.51 4.43 -5.66
N ALA A 76 12.74 4.23 -4.36
CA ALA A 76 13.60 3.17 -3.86
C ALA A 76 12.73 1.99 -3.43
N GLY A 77 12.25 1.20 -4.39
CA GLY A 77 11.28 0.16 -4.10
C GLY A 77 10.78 -0.56 -5.33
N GLN A 78 9.93 -1.55 -5.11
CA GLN A 78 9.39 -2.42 -6.15
C GLN A 78 7.87 -2.31 -6.21
N ALA A 79 7.35 -2.10 -7.41
CA ALA A 79 5.92 -2.16 -7.67
C ALA A 79 5.46 -3.62 -7.71
N PHE A 80 4.23 -3.85 -7.26
CA PHE A 80 3.53 -5.13 -7.39
C PHE A 80 2.21 -4.87 -8.10
N SER A 81 1.82 -5.72 -9.05
CA SER A 81 0.58 -5.54 -9.81
C SER A 81 -0.62 -5.86 -8.92
N PRO A 82 -1.52 -4.91 -8.66
CA PRO A 82 -2.74 -5.20 -7.93
C PRO A 82 -3.58 -6.22 -8.74
N GLY A 83 -4.29 -7.09 -8.03
CA GLY A 83 -5.04 -8.20 -8.62
C GLY A 83 -4.26 -9.52 -8.70
N LEU A 84 -2.93 -9.51 -8.57
CA LEU A 84 -2.18 -10.73 -8.32
C LEU A 84 -2.30 -11.11 -6.84
N LEU A 85 -2.51 -12.41 -6.58
CA LEU A 85 -2.43 -12.95 -5.23
C LEU A 85 -0.96 -12.92 -4.80
N ALA A 86 -0.64 -12.19 -3.74
CA ALA A 86 0.71 -12.14 -3.19
C ALA A 86 0.97 -13.39 -2.32
N THR A 87 1.74 -14.34 -2.85
CA THR A 87 2.17 -15.52 -2.07
C THR A 87 3.32 -15.14 -1.10
N PRO A 88 3.60 -15.95 -0.06
CA PRO A 88 4.73 -15.70 0.83
C PRO A 88 6.07 -15.54 0.09
N ASP A 89 6.27 -16.30 -0.99
CA ASP A 89 7.47 -16.22 -1.84
C ASP A 89 7.49 -14.92 -2.65
N ASP A 90 6.34 -14.47 -3.17
CA ASP A 90 6.22 -13.17 -3.85
C ASP A 90 6.52 -12.01 -2.90
N LEU A 91 6.09 -12.10 -1.64
CA LEU A 91 6.35 -11.09 -0.62
C LEU A 91 7.85 -11.03 -0.26
N ALA A 92 8.50 -12.19 -0.13
CA ALA A 92 9.94 -12.27 0.07
C ALA A 92 10.70 -11.69 -1.14
N ALA A 93 10.30 -12.05 -2.36
CA ALA A 93 10.88 -11.48 -3.59
C ALA A 93 10.66 -9.96 -3.68
N LEU A 94 9.49 -9.47 -3.28
CA LEU A 94 9.18 -8.04 -3.23
C LEU A 94 10.10 -7.32 -2.24
N ALA A 95 10.31 -7.89 -1.05
CA ALA A 95 11.20 -7.35 -0.03
C ALA A 95 12.66 -7.33 -0.50
N ILE A 96 13.14 -8.41 -1.13
CA ILE A 96 14.47 -8.50 -1.73
C ILE A 96 14.64 -7.42 -2.80
N ASN A 97 13.70 -7.28 -3.72
CA ASN A 97 13.78 -6.31 -4.82
C ASN A 97 13.68 -4.86 -4.34
N ALA A 98 12.82 -4.58 -3.36
CA ALA A 98 12.71 -3.24 -2.76
C ALA A 98 14.00 -2.84 -2.04
N SER A 99 14.57 -3.76 -1.25
CA SER A 99 15.85 -3.56 -0.56
C SER A 99 17.02 -3.46 -1.55
N GLY A 100 17.02 -4.31 -2.58
CA GLY A 100 18.02 -4.36 -3.64
C GLY A 100 18.14 -3.01 -4.35
N ARG A 101 17.03 -2.47 -4.86
CA ARG A 101 17.00 -1.16 -5.52
C ARG A 101 17.53 -0.03 -4.62
N PHE A 102 17.18 -0.03 -3.35
CA PHE A 102 17.74 0.93 -2.40
C PHE A 102 19.26 0.76 -2.25
N THR A 103 19.74 -0.48 -2.13
CA THR A 103 21.19 -0.75 -2.03
C THR A 103 21.95 -0.46 -3.31
N ASP A 104 21.33 -0.61 -4.48
CA ASP A 104 21.95 -0.31 -5.78
C ASP A 104 22.18 1.19 -5.92
N ILE A 105 21.21 2.02 -5.51
CA ILE A 105 21.37 3.48 -5.45
C ILE A 105 22.57 3.87 -4.56
N ILE A 106 22.71 3.23 -3.40
CA ILE A 106 23.87 3.47 -2.52
C ILE A 106 25.17 3.02 -3.19
N GLY A 107 25.17 1.84 -3.84
CA GLY A 107 26.33 1.29 -4.53
C GLY A 107 26.83 2.19 -5.65
N GLU A 108 25.93 2.70 -6.48
CA GLU A 108 26.22 3.67 -7.54
C GLU A 108 26.87 4.93 -6.97
N LEU A 109 26.28 5.51 -5.91
CA LEU A 109 26.79 6.73 -5.28
C LEU A 109 28.17 6.53 -4.64
N VAL A 110 28.39 5.40 -3.97
CA VAL A 110 29.70 5.08 -3.34
C VAL A 110 30.80 4.91 -4.39
N ALA A 111 30.46 4.42 -5.58
CA ALA A 111 31.40 4.24 -6.69
C ALA A 111 31.77 5.56 -7.39
N GLU A 112 31.03 6.66 -7.15
CA GLU A 112 31.33 7.94 -7.78
C GLU A 112 32.66 8.54 -7.30
N PRO A 113 33.45 9.18 -8.19
CA PRO A 113 34.70 9.84 -7.82
C PRO A 113 34.56 10.87 -6.68
N ARG A 114 33.40 11.53 -6.60
CA ARG A 114 33.08 12.49 -5.53
C ARG A 114 32.98 11.82 -4.16
N ALA A 115 32.41 10.62 -4.12
CA ALA A 115 32.26 9.84 -2.90
C ALA A 115 33.61 9.27 -2.42
N VAL A 116 34.49 8.86 -3.34
CA VAL A 116 35.86 8.39 -3.04
C VAL A 116 36.66 9.42 -2.23
N SER A 117 36.45 10.72 -2.48
CA SER A 117 37.09 11.81 -1.72
C SER A 117 36.58 11.96 -0.26
N ARG A 118 35.55 11.20 0.14
CA ARG A 118 34.86 11.29 1.45
C ARG A 118 34.79 9.92 2.13
N PRO A 119 35.91 9.35 2.60
CA PRO A 119 35.97 7.98 3.11
C PRO A 119 35.07 7.73 4.33
N ALA A 120 34.88 8.74 5.19
CA ALA A 120 33.96 8.63 6.33
C ALA A 120 32.50 8.50 5.87
N ALA A 121 32.10 9.25 4.84
CA ALA A 121 30.75 9.19 4.29
C ALA A 121 30.47 7.85 3.61
N ASN A 122 31.44 7.35 2.85
CA ASN A 122 31.34 6.02 2.22
C ASN A 122 31.18 4.91 3.26
N ARG A 123 31.93 4.96 4.37
CA ARG A 123 31.76 3.97 5.45
C ARG A 123 30.35 3.99 6.04
N SER A 124 29.77 5.17 6.27
CA SER A 124 28.40 5.30 6.79
C SER A 124 27.36 4.74 5.81
N MET A 125 27.46 5.08 4.52
CA MET A 125 26.55 4.57 3.49
C MET A 125 26.70 3.06 3.28
N LEU A 126 27.93 2.53 3.27
CA LEU A 126 28.18 1.09 3.19
C LEU A 126 27.62 0.35 4.40
N ARG A 127 27.70 0.93 5.61
CA ARG A 127 27.04 0.37 6.80
C ARG A 127 25.52 0.32 6.64
N LEU A 128 24.91 1.38 6.12
CA LEU A 128 23.47 1.42 5.83
C LEU A 128 23.08 0.35 4.80
N MET A 129 23.85 0.21 3.72
CA MET A 129 23.68 -0.82 2.71
C MET A 129 23.78 -2.23 3.29
N CYS A 130 24.81 -2.50 4.11
CA CYS A 130 24.98 -3.79 4.77
C CYS A 130 23.81 -4.09 5.72
N ARG A 131 23.39 -3.12 6.56
CA ARG A 131 22.24 -3.30 7.45
C ARG A 131 20.95 -3.63 6.68
N MET A 132 20.71 -2.95 5.56
CA MET A 132 19.56 -3.26 4.72
C MET A 132 19.61 -4.70 4.19
N ARG A 133 20.79 -5.17 3.77
CA ARG A 133 20.96 -6.53 3.26
C ARG A 133 20.89 -7.60 4.33
N THR A 134 21.39 -7.35 5.53
CA THR A 134 21.44 -8.35 6.61
C THR A 134 20.18 -8.40 7.46
N ALA A 135 19.50 -7.28 7.66
CA ALA A 135 18.32 -7.19 8.53
C ALA A 135 17.09 -6.61 7.82
N GLY A 136 17.28 -5.72 6.85
CA GLY A 136 16.18 -5.04 6.15
C GLY A 136 15.29 -5.99 5.35
N VAL A 137 15.89 -6.95 4.62
CA VAL A 137 15.12 -7.92 3.83
C VAL A 137 14.21 -8.75 4.74
N ASP A 138 14.74 -9.29 5.83
CA ASP A 138 13.97 -10.13 6.76
C ASP A 138 12.91 -9.30 7.49
N ALA A 139 13.24 -8.09 7.93
CA ALA A 139 12.29 -7.19 8.58
C ALA A 139 11.13 -6.81 7.65
N ILE A 140 11.41 -6.45 6.39
CA ILE A 140 10.35 -6.16 5.40
C ILE A 140 9.53 -7.40 5.10
N THR A 141 10.18 -8.56 4.90
CA THR A 141 9.48 -9.81 4.58
C THR A 141 8.53 -10.21 5.69
N ASN A 142 9.01 -10.24 6.94
CA ASN A 142 8.21 -10.59 8.11
C ASN A 142 7.07 -9.58 8.31
N TYR A 143 7.35 -8.30 8.16
CA TYR A 143 6.34 -7.26 8.23
C TYR A 143 5.24 -7.47 7.18
N LEU A 144 5.62 -7.59 5.90
CA LEU A 144 4.67 -7.70 4.79
C LEU A 144 3.81 -8.96 4.93
N GLN A 145 4.43 -10.10 5.24
CA GLN A 145 3.71 -11.36 5.45
C GLN A 145 2.62 -11.21 6.51
N LYS A 146 2.93 -10.57 7.64
CA LYS A 146 1.93 -10.33 8.71
C LYS A 146 0.91 -9.27 8.33
N ALA A 147 1.32 -8.17 7.70
CA ALA A 147 0.45 -7.05 7.35
C ALA A 147 -0.61 -7.41 6.30
N VAL A 148 -0.30 -8.37 5.42
CA VAL A 148 -1.23 -8.85 4.39
C VAL A 148 -1.88 -10.19 4.75
N ASP A 149 -1.57 -10.74 5.92
CA ASP A 149 -2.22 -11.96 6.46
C ASP A 149 -3.60 -11.63 7.03
N PHE A 150 -4.47 -11.16 6.15
CA PHE A 150 -5.89 -11.03 6.44
C PHE A 150 -6.69 -11.38 5.18
N VAL A 151 -7.87 -11.95 5.39
CA VAL A 151 -8.82 -12.27 4.32
C VAL A 151 -10.08 -11.47 4.57
N ALA A 152 -10.40 -10.58 3.65
CA ALA A 152 -11.65 -9.82 3.68
C ALA A 152 -12.64 -10.42 2.68
N ASP A 153 -13.80 -10.87 3.15
CA ASP A 153 -14.89 -11.39 2.30
C ASP A 153 -14.40 -12.45 1.27
N SER A 154 -13.57 -13.38 1.73
CA SER A 154 -13.02 -14.50 0.95
C SER A 154 -12.06 -14.10 -0.18
N ALA A 155 -11.50 -12.89 -0.16
CA ALA A 155 -10.50 -12.46 -1.10
C ALA A 155 -9.26 -11.85 -0.40
N PRO A 156 -8.06 -12.04 -0.97
CA PRO A 156 -6.81 -11.51 -0.41
C PRO A 156 -6.74 -9.97 -0.53
N PRO A 157 -5.82 -9.30 0.16
CA PRO A 157 -5.54 -7.88 -0.08
C PRO A 157 -5.02 -7.62 -1.50
N LEU A 158 -5.25 -6.40 -2.00
CA LEU A 158 -4.70 -5.93 -3.29
C LEU A 158 -3.37 -5.24 -3.03
N LEU A 159 -2.27 -5.98 -3.01
CA LEU A 159 -0.94 -5.40 -2.85
C LEU A 159 -0.54 -4.59 -4.11
N ALA A 160 0.03 -3.40 -3.92
CA ALA A 160 0.43 -2.51 -5.01
C ALA A 160 1.94 -2.21 -5.06
N GLY A 161 2.68 -2.59 -4.02
CA GLY A 161 4.14 -2.49 -3.96
C GLY A 161 4.67 -2.19 -2.57
N CYS A 162 6.01 -2.21 -2.46
CA CYS A 162 6.75 -1.92 -1.25
C CYS A 162 7.94 -1.01 -1.58
N TYR A 163 8.10 0.07 -0.81
CA TYR A 163 9.10 1.11 -1.04
C TYR A 163 9.82 1.45 0.25
N VAL A 164 11.13 1.62 0.16
CA VAL A 164 11.99 2.12 1.24
C VAL A 164 12.03 3.64 1.15
N MET A 165 11.83 4.30 2.30
CA MET A 165 11.86 5.75 2.38
C MET A 165 12.53 6.21 3.68
N ALA A 166 13.04 7.43 3.67
CA ALA A 166 13.53 8.09 4.88
C ALA A 166 12.44 8.97 5.48
N THR A 167 12.26 8.87 6.80
CA THR A 167 11.46 9.85 7.56
C THR A 167 12.37 10.96 8.06
N GLY A 168 12.28 12.13 7.44
CA GLY A 168 12.97 13.34 7.91
C GLY A 168 12.11 14.08 8.95
N GLU A 169 12.71 14.50 10.06
CA GLU A 169 12.00 15.22 11.13
C GLU A 169 11.70 16.70 10.77
N ARG A 170 12.41 17.30 9.81
CA ARG A 170 12.23 18.71 9.38
C ARG A 170 12.86 18.98 8.02
N GLY A 171 12.05 19.39 7.03
CA GLY A 171 12.45 20.14 5.81
C GLY A 171 13.43 19.51 4.81
N ASP A 172 14.36 18.67 5.24
CA ASP A 172 15.59 18.34 4.49
C ASP A 172 15.89 16.84 4.36
N ALA A 173 15.04 15.92 4.85
CA ALA A 173 15.43 14.50 4.92
C ALA A 173 14.35 13.47 4.55
N GLY A 174 13.34 13.86 3.76
CA GLY A 174 12.46 12.90 3.10
C GLY A 174 13.07 12.47 1.77
N PHE A 175 13.57 11.25 1.67
CA PHE A 175 14.06 10.66 0.42
C PHE A 175 13.15 9.53 -0.03
N PHE A 176 13.00 9.42 -1.34
CA PHE A 176 12.31 8.33 -2.04
C PHE A 176 10.80 8.21 -1.83
N GLY A 177 10.18 9.17 -1.13
CA GLY A 177 8.72 9.19 -0.90
C GLY A 177 7.90 9.53 -2.14
N ARG A 178 8.42 10.32 -3.08
CA ARG A 178 7.66 10.75 -4.27
C ARG A 178 7.28 9.55 -5.15
N GLY A 179 8.20 8.64 -5.43
CA GLY A 179 7.89 7.43 -6.21
C GLY A 179 6.84 6.53 -5.56
N PHE A 180 6.80 6.46 -4.22
CA PHE A 180 5.75 5.79 -3.47
C PHE A 180 4.37 6.44 -3.70
N PHE A 181 4.27 7.77 -3.65
CA PHE A 181 3.01 8.47 -3.94
C PHE A 181 2.61 8.42 -5.42
N GLU A 182 3.57 8.49 -6.34
CA GLU A 182 3.31 8.29 -7.77
C GLU A 182 2.71 6.91 -8.04
N ARG A 183 3.20 5.87 -7.34
CA ARG A 183 2.59 4.54 -7.42
C ARG A 183 1.16 4.55 -6.92
N LEU A 184 0.89 5.14 -5.75
CA LEU A 184 -0.45 5.24 -5.18
C LEU A 184 -1.45 5.89 -6.15
N VAL A 185 -1.03 6.97 -6.81
CA VAL A 185 -1.84 7.66 -7.83
C VAL A 185 -2.04 6.80 -9.07
N ALA A 186 -1.02 6.05 -9.50
CA ALA A 186 -1.09 5.19 -10.68
C ALA A 186 -2.06 4.02 -10.52
N VAL A 187 -2.15 3.43 -9.32
CA VAL A 187 -3.04 2.28 -9.05
C VAL A 187 -4.43 2.68 -8.58
N GLN A 188 -4.71 3.97 -8.44
CA GLN A 188 -5.88 4.46 -7.70
C GLN A 188 -7.24 4.03 -8.29
N GLY A 189 -7.26 3.59 -9.56
CA GLY A 189 -8.45 3.09 -10.24
C GLY A 189 -8.70 1.58 -10.05
N GLU A 190 -7.77 0.86 -9.43
CA GLU A 190 -7.83 -0.60 -9.27
C GLU A 190 -8.63 -0.99 -8.01
N LEU A 191 -9.95 -0.75 -8.07
CA LEU A 191 -10.87 -0.98 -6.95
C LEU A 191 -11.76 -2.20 -7.23
N GLU A 192 -11.99 -3.01 -6.20
CA GLU A 192 -12.90 -4.15 -6.29
C GLU A 192 -13.94 -4.13 -5.17
N TRP A 193 -15.22 -4.31 -5.53
CA TRP A 193 -16.27 -4.51 -4.52
C TRP A 193 -16.08 -5.83 -3.81
N THR A 194 -16.27 -5.84 -2.50
CA THR A 194 -16.27 -7.10 -1.76
C THR A 194 -17.51 -7.92 -2.09
N GLN A 195 -17.41 -9.24 -1.98
CA GLN A 195 -18.54 -10.14 -2.27
C GLN A 195 -19.75 -9.83 -1.37
N SER A 196 -19.52 -9.46 -0.10
CA SER A 196 -20.60 -9.10 0.81
C SER A 196 -21.38 -7.87 0.34
N ARG A 197 -20.71 -6.87 -0.27
CA ARG A 197 -21.36 -5.70 -0.87
C ARG A 197 -22.10 -6.04 -2.16
N LEU A 198 -21.50 -6.86 -3.02
CA LEU A 198 -22.16 -7.34 -4.25
C LEU A 198 -23.45 -8.10 -3.93
N ASP A 199 -23.42 -8.98 -2.92
CA ASP A 199 -24.59 -9.73 -2.50
C ASP A 199 -25.66 -8.86 -1.87
N ARG A 200 -25.28 -7.82 -1.12
CA ARG A 200 -26.21 -6.85 -0.57
C ARG A 200 -26.87 -6.02 -1.66
N ASP A 201 -26.11 -5.57 -2.65
CA ASP A 201 -26.63 -4.84 -3.82
C ASP A 201 -27.63 -5.70 -4.60
N ARG A 202 -27.30 -6.97 -4.86
CA ARG A 202 -28.21 -7.94 -5.51
C ARG A 202 -29.51 -8.12 -4.73
N ARG A 203 -29.49 -8.09 -3.39
CA ARG A 203 -30.71 -8.15 -2.57
C ARG A 203 -31.54 -6.88 -2.73
N TYR A 204 -30.93 -5.70 -2.66
CA TYR A 204 -31.66 -4.44 -2.82
C TYR A 204 -32.23 -4.26 -4.23
N ARG A 205 -31.52 -4.68 -5.27
CA ARG A 205 -32.05 -4.70 -6.65
C ARG A 205 -33.29 -5.59 -6.76
N ARG A 206 -33.25 -6.79 -6.17
CA ARG A 206 -34.41 -7.70 -6.13
C ARG A 206 -35.60 -7.07 -5.40
N MET A 207 -35.38 -6.47 -4.24
CA MET A 207 -36.44 -5.78 -3.49
C MET A 207 -37.01 -4.58 -4.28
N SER A 208 -36.14 -3.80 -4.91
CA SER A 208 -36.55 -2.64 -5.72
C SER A 208 -37.39 -3.07 -6.92
N ALA A 209 -37.01 -4.16 -7.60
CA ALA A 209 -37.79 -4.73 -8.69
C ALA A 209 -39.19 -5.18 -8.23
N VAL A 210 -39.30 -5.78 -7.05
CA VAL A 210 -40.59 -6.16 -6.46
C VAL A 210 -41.45 -4.92 -6.16
N PHE A 211 -40.87 -3.88 -5.56
CA PHE A 211 -41.61 -2.63 -5.30
C PHE A 211 -42.05 -1.93 -6.58
N LEU A 212 -41.20 -1.87 -7.61
CA LEU A 212 -41.56 -1.29 -8.90
C LEU A 212 -42.68 -2.08 -9.59
N ALA A 213 -42.65 -3.42 -9.53
CA ALA A 213 -43.72 -4.26 -10.05
C ALA A 213 -45.06 -3.99 -9.32
N LEU A 214 -45.01 -3.85 -7.99
CA LEU A 214 -46.19 -3.55 -7.18
C LEU A 214 -46.75 -2.16 -7.49
N ILE A 215 -45.89 -1.14 -7.63
CA ILE A 215 -46.29 0.22 -8.04
C ILE A 215 -46.92 0.19 -9.44
N GLY A 216 -46.32 -0.55 -10.38
CA GLY A 216 -46.87 -0.71 -11.74
C GLY A 216 -48.25 -1.37 -11.73
N LEU A 217 -48.44 -2.43 -10.94
CA LEU A 217 -49.72 -3.11 -10.80
C LEU A 217 -50.79 -2.20 -10.18
N LEU A 218 -50.43 -1.41 -9.16
CA LEU A 218 -51.33 -0.44 -8.54
C LEU A 218 -51.74 0.66 -9.53
N ALA A 219 -50.80 1.19 -10.31
CA ALA A 219 -51.08 2.19 -11.34
C ALA A 219 -52.04 1.66 -12.41
N LEU A 220 -51.85 0.41 -12.86
CA LEU A 220 -52.76 -0.25 -13.80
C LEU A 220 -54.16 -0.44 -13.20
N ALA A 221 -54.26 -0.83 -11.93
CA ALA A 221 -55.55 -0.97 -11.26
C ALA A 221 -56.30 0.36 -11.16
N ILE A 222 -55.61 1.45 -10.80
CA ILE A 222 -56.20 2.80 -10.74
C ILE A 222 -56.66 3.24 -12.13
N ALA A 223 -55.83 3.07 -13.16
CA ALA A 223 -56.20 3.39 -14.53
C ALA A 223 -57.44 2.60 -15.00
N GLY A 224 -57.51 1.31 -14.65
CA GLY A 224 -58.67 0.47 -14.90
C GLY A 224 -59.95 0.96 -14.22
N ILE A 225 -59.87 1.36 -12.94
CA ILE A 225 -61.01 1.93 -12.20
C ILE A 225 -61.47 3.25 -12.84
N VAL A 226 -60.54 4.13 -13.20
CA VAL A 226 -60.85 5.41 -13.85
C VAL A 226 -61.50 5.18 -15.22
N ALA A 227 -60.96 4.29 -16.04
CA ALA A 227 -61.52 3.95 -17.35
C ALA A 227 -62.93 3.37 -17.24
N TRP A 228 -63.16 2.44 -16.30
CA TRP A 228 -64.47 1.86 -16.04
C TRP A 228 -65.48 2.93 -15.60
N ARG A 229 -65.08 3.85 -14.72
CA ARG A 229 -65.93 4.95 -14.27
C ARG A 229 -66.26 5.96 -15.37
N LEU A 230 -65.43 6.11 -16.40
CA LEU A 230 -65.69 7.02 -17.52
C LEU A 230 -66.60 6.39 -18.58
N SER A 231 -66.71 5.06 -18.63
CA SER A 231 -67.51 4.33 -19.61
C SER A 231 -68.96 4.05 -19.16
N PHE A 232 -69.26 4.19 -17.88
CA PHE A 232 -70.58 4.01 -17.26
C PHE A 232 -71.07 5.32 -16.66
#